data_AF-A0A2A4JP27-F1
#
_entry.id   AF-A0A2A4JP27-F1
#
_cell.length_a   1.000
_cell.length_b   1.000
_cell.length_c   1.000
_cell.angle_alpha   90.00
_cell.angle_beta   90.00
_cell.angle_gamma   90.00
#
_symmetry.space_group_name_H-M   'P 1'
#
loop_
_entity.id
_entity.type
_entity.pdbx_description
1 polymer ?
#
loop_
_entity_poly.entity_id
_entity_poly.type
_entity_poly.pdbx_seq_one_letter_code
_entity_poly.pdbx_strand_id
1 'polypeptide(L)'
;MGARVSRTDFEWVYTEEPHASRRKIILEKYPQIKKLFGYDPNFKWVVTAMVLIQIISLPFVVQLSWPVMLVVAYCFGGVINHSLML
;
A
#
# COMPACT_ATOMS: atom_id res chain seq x y z
N MET A 1 28.90 -0.66 -2.44
CA MET A 1 28.02 -1.82 -2.72
C MET A 1 27.16 -1.45 -3.91
N GLY A 2 27.38 -2.07 -5.07
CA GLY A 2 26.58 -1.82 -6.27
C GLY A 2 26.79 -2.97 -7.23
N ALA A 3 25.79 -3.84 -7.35
CA ALA A 3 25.82 -4.89 -8.36
C ALA A 3 25.76 -4.22 -9.74
N ARG A 4 26.74 -4.50 -10.61
CA ARG A 4 26.71 -4.08 -12.00
C ARG A 4 25.70 -4.97 -12.71
N VAL A 5 24.64 -4.38 -13.27
CA VAL A 5 23.67 -5.14 -14.07
C VAL A 5 24.39 -5.65 -15.31
N SER A 6 24.60 -6.96 -15.40
CA SER A 6 25.38 -7.62 -16.45
C SER A 6 24.55 -8.03 -17.67
N ARG A 7 23.21 -7.92 -17.58
CA ARG A 7 22.27 -8.36 -18.61
C ARG A 7 21.44 -7.21 -19.14
N THR A 8 21.22 -7.20 -20.45
CA THR A 8 20.36 -6.25 -21.16
C THR A 8 19.06 -6.89 -21.63
N ASP A 9 18.79 -8.13 -21.19
CA ASP A 9 17.67 -8.97 -21.59
C ASP A 9 16.90 -9.48 -20.37
N PHE A 10 15.62 -9.81 -20.56
CA PHE A 10 14.78 -10.43 -19.54
C PHE A 10 14.95 -11.95 -19.56
N GLU A 11 14.97 -12.57 -18.38
CA GLU A 11 14.88 -14.02 -18.24
C GLU A 11 13.43 -14.45 -18.10
N TRP A 12 12.97 -15.24 -19.06
CA TRP A 12 11.62 -15.80 -19.07
C TRP A 12 11.66 -17.17 -18.43
N VAL A 13 10.92 -17.34 -17.33
CA VAL A 13 10.81 -18.60 -16.61
C VAL A 13 9.40 -19.16 -16.83
N TYR A 14 9.32 -20.39 -17.34
CA TYR A 14 8.05 -21.08 -17.60
C TYR A 14 7.56 -21.93 -16.42
N THR A 15 8.24 -21.84 -15.27
CA THR A 15 7.78 -22.45 -14.04
C THR A 15 6.73 -21.55 -13.39
N GLU A 16 5.63 -22.16 -12.98
CA GLU A 16 4.59 -21.47 -12.21
C GLU A 16 5.16 -20.77 -10.97
N GLU A 17 4.46 -19.71 -10.55
CA GLU A 17 4.80 -18.93 -9.36
C GLU A 17 4.96 -19.85 -8.14
N PRO A 18 6.17 -19.96 -7.55
CA PRO A 18 6.42 -20.91 -6.47
C PRO A 18 5.59 -20.60 -5.21
N HIS A 19 5.15 -19.35 -5.02
CA HIS A 19 4.31 -18.97 -3.88
C HIS A 19 2.92 -19.59 -3.93
N ALA A 20 2.31 -19.77 -5.12
CA ALA A 20 1.00 -20.40 -5.25
C ALA A 20 1.04 -21.87 -4.80
N SER A 21 2.04 -22.62 -5.27
CA SER A 21 2.30 -24.01 -4.89
C SER A 21 2.60 -24.14 -3.40
N ARG A 22 3.47 -23.27 -2.86
CA ARG A 22 3.79 -23.25 -1.42
C ARG A 22 2.58 -22.94 -0.56
N ARG A 23 1.72 -22.00 -0.97
CA ARG A 23 0.48 -21.65 -0.26
C ARG A 23 -0.43 -22.87 -0.10
N LYS A 24 -0.59 -23.69 -1.14
CA LYS A 24 -1.42 -24.92 -1.08
C LYS A 24 -0.88 -25.90 -0.02
N ILE A 25 0.41 -26.23 -0.10
CA ILE A 25 1.07 -27.18 0.82
C ILE A 25 0.98 -26.69 2.28
N ILE A 26 1.19 -25.39 2.52
CA ILE A 26 1.09 -24.79 3.86
C ILE A 26 -0.34 -24.88 4.40
N LEU A 27 -1.35 -24.58 3.57
CA LEU A 27 -2.75 -24.61 3.99
C LEU A 27 -3.29 -26.04 4.21
N GLU A 28 -2.77 -27.02 3.49
CA GLU A 28 -3.05 -28.45 3.74
C GLU A 28 -2.45 -28.91 5.08
N LYS A 29 -1.21 -28.50 5.36
CA LYS A 29 -0.53 -28.84 6.62
C LYS A 29 -1.11 -28.10 7.83
N TYR A 30 -1.60 -26.87 7.65
CA TYR A 30 -2.08 -25.99 8.73
C TYR A 30 -3.43 -25.34 8.38
N PRO A 31 -4.54 -26.11 8.41
CA PRO A 31 -5.86 -25.60 8.02
C PRO A 31 -6.37 -24.48 8.93
N GLN A 32 -5.86 -24.36 10.17
CA GLN A 32 -6.19 -23.28 11.09
C GLN A 32 -5.83 -21.88 10.55
N ILE A 33 -4.86 -21.79 9.63
CA ILE A 33 -4.47 -20.51 9.02
C ILE A 33 -5.64 -19.90 8.23
N LYS A 34 -6.52 -20.73 7.63
CA LYS A 34 -7.70 -20.22 6.92
C LYS A 34 -8.66 -19.45 7.84
N LYS A 35 -8.65 -19.71 9.16
CA LYS A 35 -9.46 -18.97 10.13
C LYS A 35 -8.98 -17.53 10.32
N LEU A 36 -7.73 -17.24 9.98
CA LEU A 36 -7.14 -15.90 10.04
C LEU A 36 -7.43 -15.10 8.77
N PHE A 37 -7.98 -15.74 7.73
CA PHE A 37 -8.34 -15.03 6.50
C PHE A 37 -9.59 -14.22 6.76
N GLY A 38 -9.48 -12.92 6.55
CA GLY A 38 -10.57 -11.99 6.77
C GLY A 38 -10.11 -10.58 6.44
N TYR A 39 -11.06 -9.66 6.51
CA TYR A 39 -10.76 -8.24 6.44
C TYR A 39 -10.50 -7.71 7.85
N ASP A 40 -9.72 -6.63 7.95
CA ASP A 40 -9.57 -5.91 9.22
C ASP A 40 -10.85 -5.11 9.51
N PRO A 41 -11.59 -5.39 10.60
CA PRO A 41 -12.82 -4.67 10.93
C PRO A 41 -12.62 -3.18 11.24
N ASN A 42 -11.40 -2.77 11.61
CA ASN A 42 -11.06 -1.38 11.90
C ASN A 42 -10.79 -0.56 10.63
N PHE A 43 -10.50 -1.23 9.51
CA PHE A 43 -10.09 -0.59 8.27
C PHE A 43 -11.08 0.48 7.81
N LYS A 44 -12.39 0.20 7.90
CA LYS A 44 -13.45 1.16 7.54
C LYS A 44 -13.35 2.47 8.34
N TRP A 45 -13.07 2.38 9.64
CA TRP A 45 -12.99 3.55 10.51
C TRP A 45 -11.74 4.38 10.23
N VAL A 46 -10.60 3.70 9.99
CA VAL A 46 -9.34 4.35 9.63
C VAL A 46 -9.49 5.09 8.31
N VAL A 47 -10.00 4.43 7.26
CA VAL A 47 -10.22 5.04 5.94
C VAL A 47 -11.20 6.21 6.03
N THR A 48 -12.32 6.06 6.74
CA THR A 48 -13.27 7.16 6.93
C THR A 48 -12.62 8.35 7.64
N ALA A 49 -11.82 8.13 8.70
CA ALA A 49 -11.11 9.19 9.39
C ALA A 49 -10.10 9.90 8.48
N MET A 50 -9.34 9.17 7.67
CA MET A 50 -8.38 9.73 6.72
C MET A 50 -9.05 10.62 5.67
N VAL A 51 -10.20 10.22 5.12
CA VAL A 51 -10.96 11.02 4.16
C VAL A 51 -11.57 12.26 4.84
N LEU A 52 -12.13 12.11 6.05
CA LEU A 52 -12.69 13.24 6.80
C LEU A 52 -11.63 14.29 7.11
N ILE A 53 -10.42 13.89 7.52
CA ILE A 53 -9.31 14.82 7.77
C ILE A 53 -8.97 15.62 6.51
N GLN A 54 -8.98 15.00 5.33
CA GLN A 54 -8.75 15.70 4.07
C GLN A 54 -9.84 16.74 3.78
N ILE A 55 -11.12 16.40 4.01
CA ILE A 55 -12.24 17.35 3.85
C ILE A 55 -12.14 18.51 4.84
N ILE A 56 -11.85 18.20 6.11
CA ILE A 56 -11.71 19.21 7.18
C ILE A 56 -10.51 20.13 6.92
N SER A 57 -9.50 19.66 6.20
CA SER A 57 -8.32 20.47 5.87
C SER A 57 -8.60 21.60 4.86
N LEU A 58 -9.68 21.51 4.07
CA LEU A 58 -10.00 22.46 2.99
C LEU A 58 -9.99 23.95 3.41
N PRO A 59 -10.70 24.40 4.46
CA PRO A 59 -10.68 25.81 4.87
C PRO A 59 -9.29 26.31 5.29
N PHE A 60 -8.40 25.42 5.75
CA PHE A 60 -7.02 25.76 6.10
C PHE A 60 -6.15 25.89 4.85
N VAL A 61 -6.28 24.94 3.90
CA VAL A 61 -5.54 24.90 2.63
C VAL A 61 -5.72 26.19 1.82
N VAL A 62 -6.93 26.75 1.79
CA VAL A 62 -7.24 27.99 1.06
C VAL A 62 -6.43 29.21 1.57
N GLN A 63 -5.97 29.18 2.83
CA GLN A 63 -5.22 30.30 3.43
C GLN A 63 -3.70 30.18 3.22
N LEU A 64 -3.21 29.06 2.69
CA LEU A 64 -1.79 28.81 2.49
C LEU A 64 -1.26 29.47 1.21
N SER A 65 0.00 29.92 1.27
CA SER A 65 0.73 30.34 0.07
C SER A 65 1.11 29.12 -0.78
N TRP A 66 1.25 29.33 -2.09
CA TRP A 66 1.58 28.26 -3.05
C TRP A 66 2.77 27.38 -2.65
N PRO A 67 3.94 27.92 -2.22
CA PRO A 67 5.07 27.07 -1.84
C PRO A 67 4.78 26.17 -0.64
N VAL A 68 4.09 26.70 0.38
CA VAL A 68 3.75 25.93 1.59
C VAL A 68 2.69 24.90 1.27
N MET A 69 1.70 25.25 0.44
CA MET A 69 0.69 24.32 -0.03
C MET A 69 1.31 23.12 -0.78
N LEU A 70 2.32 23.34 -1.63
CA LEU A 70 3.01 22.24 -2.33
C LEU A 70 3.73 21.30 -1.35
N VAL A 71 4.42 21.85 -0.35
CA VAL A 71 5.09 21.04 0.69
C VAL A 71 4.07 20.23 1.50
N VAL A 72 2.98 20.85 1.92
CA VAL A 72 1.90 20.18 2.68
C VAL A 72 1.22 19.11 1.82
N ALA A 73 0.94 19.41 0.55
CA ALA A 73 0.34 18.46 -0.38
C ALA A 73 1.23 17.22 -0.58
N TYR A 74 2.55 17.40 -0.69
CA TYR A 74 3.48 16.29 -0.85
C TYR A 74 3.67 15.48 0.45
N CYS A 75 3.99 16.16 1.56
CA CYS A 75 4.35 15.49 2.81
C CYS A 75 3.14 14.94 3.59
N PHE A 76 1.98 15.59 3.50
CA PHE A 76 0.78 15.20 4.26
C PHE A 76 -0.26 14.58 3.34
N GLY A 77 -0.64 15.28 2.27
CA GLY A 77 -1.61 14.77 1.29
C GLY A 77 -1.11 13.50 0.58
N GLY A 78 0.15 13.50 0.14
CA GLY A 78 0.79 12.36 -0.52
C GLY A 78 0.86 11.12 0.38
N VAL A 79 1.16 11.29 1.67
CA VAL A 79 1.21 10.18 2.63
C VAL A 79 -0.18 9.59 2.87
N ILE A 80 -1.19 10.44 3.08
CA ILE A 80 -2.57 9.97 3.25
C ILE A 80 -3.05 9.25 1.99
N ASN A 81 -2.79 9.80 0.81
CA ASN A 81 -3.17 9.17 -0.46
C ASN A 81 -2.44 7.85 -0.70
N HIS A 82 -1.15 7.78 -0.40
CA HIS A 82 -0.39 6.53 -0.54
C HIS A 82 -0.91 5.46 0.42
N SER A 83 -1.30 5.83 1.64
CA SER A 83 -1.93 4.91 2.59
C SER A 83 -3.34 4.46 2.17
N LEU A 84 -4.00 5.16 1.25
CA LEU A 84 -5.29 4.76 0.66
C LEU A 84 -5.10 3.95 -0.64
N MET A 85 -3.90 3.94 -1.21
CA MET A 85 -3.55 3.11 -2.36
C MET A 85 -3.41 1.66 -1.88
N LEU A 86 -4.39 0.83 -2.22
CA LEU A 86 -4.44 -0.61 -1.92
C LEU A 86 -3.63 -1.43 -2.92
#